data_AF-A0ABD3LAD7-F1
#
_entry.id   AF-A0ABD3LAD7-F1
#
_cell.length_a   1.000
_cell.length_b   1.000
_cell.length_c   1.000
_cell.angle_alpha   90.00
_cell.angle_beta   90.00
_cell.angle_gamma   90.00
#
_symmetry.space_group_name_H-M   'P 1'
#
loop_
_entity.id
_entity.type
_entity.pdbx_description
1 polymer ?
#
loop_
_entity_poly.entity_id
_entity_poly.type
_entity_poly.pdbx_seq_one_letter_code
_entity_poly.pdbx_strand_id
1 'polypeptide(L)'
;MDRLRPRHREAFSGFTNAEIEKLEMLLEKSGEETCSKEFCRKIAISFNRSAGRAGKPLIKWMEVQSWFEKRQQEQHKVTFAPDSGKNESEIPANCPIDKTNGNSQMPKGQKISDLTELEFEAKSSKDGAWYDVDNFLGHRFLDSGEAEVLVRFVGFGAEEDEWINVKKGIRQRSVPLESSECDKVKVGDLVLCFQERRDQAIYYDAHVIGIQRRMHDIRGCRCLFSIRYNHDNTEA
;
A
#
# COMPACT_ATOMS: atom_id res chain seq x y z
N MET A 1 27.99 -16.47 8.48
CA MET A 1 27.18 -15.33 8.96
C MET A 1 26.49 -14.77 7.74
N ASP A 2 25.25 -15.17 7.51
CA ASP A 2 24.48 -14.70 6.36
C ASP A 2 24.30 -13.19 6.45
N ARG A 3 24.62 -12.51 5.35
CA ARG A 3 24.51 -11.06 5.24
C ARG A 3 23.02 -10.70 5.20
N LEU A 4 22.49 -10.31 6.35
CA LEU A 4 21.13 -9.82 6.51
C LEU A 4 20.96 -8.51 5.72
N ARG A 5 19.81 -8.36 5.04
CA ARG A 5 19.55 -7.31 4.06
C ARG A 5 19.51 -5.93 4.71
N PRO A 6 20.38 -4.98 4.30
CA PRO A 6 20.24 -3.59 4.69
C PRO A 6 19.05 -2.97 3.95
N ARG A 7 18.13 -2.33 4.66
CA ARG A 7 17.16 -1.43 4.02
C ARG A 7 17.84 -0.10 3.73
N HIS A 8 17.90 0.31 2.47
CA HIS A 8 18.32 1.68 2.13
C HIS A 8 17.24 2.66 2.61
N ARG A 9 17.49 3.30 3.77
CA ARG A 9 16.63 4.35 4.31
C ARG A 9 16.93 5.67 3.59
N GLU A 10 16.40 5.83 2.39
CA GLU A 10 16.13 7.19 1.91
C GLU A 10 14.92 7.72 2.69
N ALA A 11 15.13 8.83 3.41
CA ALA A 11 14.06 9.49 4.17
C ALA A 11 13.05 10.09 3.20
N PHE A 12 12.03 9.31 2.87
CA PHE A 12 10.94 9.76 2.02
C PHE A 12 10.00 10.70 2.79
N SER A 13 9.79 11.90 2.28
CA SER A 13 8.80 12.86 2.79
C SER A 13 7.78 13.20 1.70
N GLY A 14 6.48 13.12 2.03
CA GLY A 14 5.39 13.51 1.13
C GLY A 14 4.59 12.34 0.55
N PHE A 15 3.97 12.56 -0.61
CA PHE A 15 3.16 11.57 -1.33
C PHE A 15 3.97 10.93 -2.46
N THR A 16 3.74 9.64 -2.72
CA THR A 16 4.33 8.97 -3.90
C THR A 16 3.65 9.46 -5.18
N ASN A 17 4.29 9.31 -6.34
CA ASN A 17 3.68 9.73 -7.61
C ASN A 17 2.33 9.02 -7.85
N ALA A 18 2.22 7.74 -7.51
CA ALA A 18 0.98 6.98 -7.61
C ALA A 18 -0.11 7.48 -6.63
N GLU A 19 0.29 7.93 -5.43
CA GLU A 19 -0.63 8.58 -4.49
C GLU A 19 -1.09 9.94 -5.01
N ILE A 20 -0.20 10.73 -5.60
CA ILE A 20 -0.53 12.03 -6.21
C ILE A 20 -1.51 11.83 -7.36
N GLU A 21 -1.26 10.89 -8.26
CA GLU A 21 -2.17 10.56 -9.38
C GLU A 21 -3.55 10.12 -8.87
N LYS A 22 -3.59 9.28 -7.82
CA LYS A 22 -4.84 8.88 -7.16
C LYS A 22 -5.56 10.08 -6.52
N LEU A 23 -4.85 11.02 -5.90
CA LEU A 23 -5.42 12.24 -5.33
C LEU A 23 -5.98 13.18 -6.42
N GLU A 24 -5.28 13.34 -7.54
CA GLU A 24 -5.71 14.15 -8.69
C GLU A 24 -6.97 13.57 -9.34
N MET A 25 -7.02 12.25 -9.56
CA MET A 25 -8.23 11.56 -10.02
C MET A 25 -9.42 11.75 -9.07
N LEU A 26 -9.19 11.70 -7.76
CA LEU A 26 -10.24 11.89 -6.76
C LEU A 26 -10.76 13.32 -6.75
N LEU A 27 -9.88 14.31 -6.92
CA LEU A 27 -10.24 15.73 -7.03
C LEU A 27 -11.13 16.00 -8.25
N GLU A 28 -10.76 15.47 -9.41
CA GLU A 28 -11.55 15.64 -10.64
C GLU A 28 -12.94 15.00 -10.53
N LYS A 29 -13.03 13.84 -9.86
CA LYS A 29 -14.28 13.09 -9.72
C LYS A 29 -15.23 13.66 -8.68
N SER A 30 -14.71 14.35 -7.65
CA SER A 30 -15.51 14.81 -6.52
C SER A 30 -16.12 16.21 -6.67
N GLY A 31 -15.69 16.98 -7.69
CA GLY A 31 -16.01 18.41 -7.79
C GLY A 31 -15.50 19.21 -6.58
N GLU A 32 -15.91 20.48 -6.47
CA GLU A 32 -15.50 21.42 -5.40
C GLU A 32 -15.98 21.00 -3.99
N GLU A 33 -16.83 19.97 -3.87
CA GLU A 33 -17.71 19.83 -2.71
C GLU A 33 -17.27 18.84 -1.62
N THR A 34 -16.12 18.15 -1.71
CA THR A 34 -15.79 17.15 -0.66
C THR A 34 -14.32 17.06 -0.25
N CYS A 35 -13.89 18.02 0.58
CA CYS A 35 -12.72 17.83 1.47
C CYS A 35 -13.17 17.58 2.92
N SER A 36 -14.17 16.71 3.12
CA SER A 36 -14.61 16.38 4.49
C SER A 36 -13.51 15.64 5.24
N LYS A 37 -13.48 15.81 6.57
CA LYS A 37 -12.53 15.13 7.45
C LYS A 37 -12.61 13.60 7.30
N GLU A 38 -13.82 13.06 7.19
CA GLU A 38 -14.08 11.64 7.00
C GLU A 38 -13.56 11.13 5.65
N PHE A 39 -13.65 11.95 4.59
CA PHE A 39 -13.11 11.62 3.27
C PHE A 39 -11.58 11.57 3.29
N CYS A 40 -10.93 12.61 3.81
CA CYS A 40 -9.47 12.65 3.96
C CYS A 40 -8.95 11.51 4.84
N ARG A 41 -9.70 11.16 5.89
CA ARG A 41 -9.38 10.01 6.76
C ARG A 41 -9.44 8.69 5.99
N LYS A 42 -10.47 8.47 5.16
CA LYS A 42 -10.57 7.25 4.34
C LYS A 42 -9.42 7.13 3.35
N ILE A 43 -9.02 8.23 2.70
CA ILE A 43 -7.89 8.25 1.77
C ILE A 43 -6.58 7.96 2.50
N ALA A 44 -6.30 8.65 3.62
CA ALA A 44 -5.08 8.41 4.39
C ALA A 44 -4.99 6.95 4.88
N ILE A 45 -6.10 6.37 5.33
CA ILE A 45 -6.18 4.95 5.68
C ILE A 45 -5.87 4.07 4.45
N SER A 46 -6.45 4.37 3.29
CA SER A 46 -6.20 3.61 2.05
C SER A 46 -4.74 3.68 1.62
N PHE A 47 -4.10 4.85 1.69
CA PHE A 47 -2.70 5.03 1.30
C PHE A 47 -1.73 4.39 2.29
N ASN A 48 -1.97 4.52 3.59
CA ASN A 48 -1.17 3.85 4.62
C ASN A 48 -1.30 2.33 4.55
N ARG A 49 -2.40 1.83 3.99
CA ARG A 49 -2.57 0.42 3.72
C ARG A 49 -1.83 -0.04 2.47
N SER A 50 -1.37 0.87 1.60
CA SER A 50 -0.87 0.55 0.25
C SER A 50 0.58 0.07 0.17
N ALA A 51 0.90 -0.77 -0.82
CA ALA A 51 2.22 -1.37 -1.06
C ALA A 51 3.31 -0.35 -1.34
N GLY A 52 2.95 0.70 -2.08
CA GLY A 52 3.83 1.83 -2.33
C GLY A 52 4.29 2.57 -1.07
N ARG A 53 3.65 2.32 0.09
CA ARG A 53 3.95 2.96 1.38
C ARG A 53 4.79 2.10 2.34
N ALA A 54 5.15 0.87 1.96
CA ALA A 54 6.02 0.01 2.75
C ALA A 54 7.31 0.72 3.20
N GLY A 55 7.57 0.77 4.51
CA GLY A 55 8.78 1.41 5.05
C GLY A 55 8.81 2.95 4.97
N LYS A 56 7.73 3.61 4.51
CA LYS A 56 7.60 5.07 4.48
C LYS A 56 6.78 5.57 5.67
N PRO A 57 6.92 6.86 6.06
CA PRO A 57 6.12 7.43 7.14
C PRO A 57 4.62 7.36 6.86
N LEU A 58 3.84 7.11 7.92
CA LEU A 58 2.39 7.15 7.90
C LEU A 58 1.89 8.54 7.50
N ILE A 59 1.00 8.57 6.52
CA ILE A 59 0.26 9.75 6.09
C ILE A 59 -0.84 10.04 7.10
N LYS A 60 -0.84 11.23 7.67
CA LYS A 60 -1.95 11.73 8.48
C LYS A 60 -3.03 12.27 7.56
N TRP A 61 -4.30 12.11 7.96
CA TRP A 61 -5.44 12.67 7.21
C TRP A 61 -5.33 14.19 6.98
N MET A 62 -4.63 14.92 7.87
CA MET A 62 -4.34 16.35 7.72
C MET A 62 -3.43 16.64 6.53
N GLU A 63 -2.47 15.77 6.21
CA GLU A 63 -1.58 15.94 5.05
C GLU A 63 -2.37 15.80 3.74
N VAL A 64 -3.34 14.89 3.71
CA VAL A 64 -4.28 14.74 2.58
C VAL A 64 -5.14 15.98 2.45
N GLN A 65 -5.70 16.48 3.56
CA GLN A 65 -6.51 17.70 3.56
C GLN A 65 -5.71 18.92 3.04
N SER A 66 -4.51 19.15 3.59
CA SER A 66 -3.66 20.27 3.15
C SER A 66 -3.26 20.17 1.68
N TRP A 67 -3.11 18.95 1.14
CA TRP A 67 -2.87 18.75 -0.29
C TRP A 67 -4.06 19.23 -1.14
N PHE A 68 -5.28 18.84 -0.78
CA PHE A 68 -6.51 19.25 -1.49
C PHE A 68 -6.72 20.77 -1.42
N GLU A 69 -6.56 21.37 -0.23
CA GLU A 69 -6.67 22.82 -0.03
C GLU A 69 -5.69 23.60 -0.90
N LYS A 70 -4.43 23.15 -0.98
CA LYS A 70 -3.40 23.77 -1.80
C LYS A 70 -3.73 23.67 -3.30
N ARG A 71 -4.21 22.52 -3.77
CA ARG A 71 -4.56 22.34 -5.19
C ARG A 71 -5.79 23.13 -5.61
N GLN A 72 -6.81 23.22 -4.77
CA GLN A 72 -7.97 24.09 -5.00
C GLN A 72 -7.50 25.56 -5.13
N GLN A 73 -6.62 26.02 -4.24
CA GLN A 73 -6.11 27.40 -4.29
C GLN A 73 -5.27 27.70 -5.54
N GLU A 74 -4.57 26.69 -6.07
CA GLU A 74 -3.83 26.79 -7.33
C GLU A 74 -4.75 26.78 -8.56
N GLN A 75 -5.83 25.96 -8.56
CA GLN A 75 -6.83 25.95 -9.63
C GLN A 75 -7.61 27.27 -9.69
N HIS A 76 -8.02 27.83 -8.54
CA HIS A 76 -8.70 29.13 -8.49
C HIS A 76 -7.80 30.28 -8.99
N LYS A 77 -6.47 30.20 -8.82
CA LYS A 77 -5.54 31.22 -9.35
C LYS A 77 -5.46 31.24 -10.88
N VAL A 78 -5.75 30.14 -11.56
CA VAL A 78 -5.77 30.08 -13.03
C VAL A 78 -7.05 30.69 -13.60
N THR A 79 -8.16 30.67 -12.85
CA THR A 79 -9.46 31.22 -13.27
C THR A 79 -9.54 32.76 -13.19
N PHE A 80 -8.65 33.44 -12.45
CA PHE A 80 -8.64 34.91 -12.29
C PHE A 80 -7.56 35.64 -13.12
N ALA A 81 -7.17 35.12 -14.28
CA ALA A 81 -6.51 35.94 -15.29
C ALA A 81 -7.59 36.74 -16.06
N PRO A 82 -7.52 38.09 -16.13
CA PRO A 82 -8.56 38.87 -16.80
C PRO A 82 -8.52 38.66 -18.31
N ASP A 83 -9.68 38.25 -18.83
CA ASP A 83 -10.01 38.05 -20.23
C ASP A 83 -10.00 39.37 -21.01
N SER A 84 -9.46 39.32 -22.23
CA SER A 84 -9.67 40.33 -23.26
C SER A 84 -9.98 39.66 -24.61
N GLY A 85 -11.14 39.00 -24.68
CA GLY A 85 -12.19 39.22 -25.69
C GLY A 85 -11.91 38.86 -27.15
N LYS A 86 -12.69 37.93 -27.71
CA LYS A 86 -13.77 38.21 -28.72
C LYS A 86 -14.32 36.91 -29.35
N ASN A 87 -15.60 36.66 -29.06
CA ASN A 87 -16.76 36.23 -29.87
C ASN A 87 -16.67 35.25 -31.06
N GLU A 88 -17.67 34.34 -31.04
CA GLU A 88 -18.53 33.83 -32.16
C GLU A 88 -17.89 32.89 -33.20
N SER A 89 -18.52 31.85 -33.77
CA SER A 89 -19.79 31.13 -33.61
C SER A 89 -19.72 29.87 -34.52
N GLU A 90 -20.68 28.94 -34.37
CA GLU A 90 -21.15 27.93 -35.36
C GLU A 90 -20.39 26.60 -35.60
N ILE A 91 -21.16 25.51 -35.43
CA ILE A 91 -21.00 24.12 -35.94
C ILE A 91 -21.96 24.04 -37.17
N PRO A 92 -21.89 23.14 -38.21
CA PRO A 92 -21.52 21.72 -38.12
C PRO A 92 -21.00 20.94 -39.38
N ALA A 93 -20.66 19.66 -39.11
CA ALA A 93 -20.81 18.45 -39.95
C ALA A 93 -19.87 18.19 -41.15
N ASN A 94 -19.11 17.09 -41.10
CA ASN A 94 -19.35 15.86 -41.91
C ASN A 94 -18.25 14.79 -41.72
N CYS A 95 -18.67 13.53 -41.57
CA CYS A 95 -17.84 12.30 -41.69
C CYS A 95 -17.60 11.96 -43.18
N PRO A 96 -16.65 11.06 -43.58
CA PRO A 96 -16.89 9.62 -43.49
C PRO A 96 -15.67 8.68 -43.27
N ILE A 97 -15.92 7.63 -42.47
CA ILE A 97 -15.59 6.20 -42.61
C ILE A 97 -14.48 5.80 -43.61
N ASP A 98 -13.46 5.09 -43.12
CA ASP A 98 -13.04 3.85 -43.80
C ASP A 98 -12.58 2.75 -42.83
N LYS A 99 -12.99 1.51 -43.14
CA LYS A 99 -12.84 0.30 -42.33
C LYS A 99 -11.60 -0.47 -42.77
N THR A 100 -10.89 -1.10 -41.83
CA THR A 100 -10.30 -2.43 -42.10
C THR A 100 -10.10 -3.21 -40.81
N ASN A 101 -10.65 -4.43 -40.82
CA ASN A 101 -10.76 -5.36 -39.71
C ASN A 101 -9.46 -6.15 -39.48
N GLY A 102 -9.13 -6.41 -38.21
CA GLY A 102 -8.19 -7.44 -37.77
C GLY A 102 -8.63 -8.00 -36.42
N ASN A 103 -9.45 -9.03 -36.46
CA ASN A 103 -10.09 -9.68 -35.32
C ASN A 103 -9.10 -10.61 -34.59
N SER A 104 -8.82 -10.38 -33.31
CA SER A 104 -8.31 -11.42 -32.40
C SER A 104 -9.09 -11.33 -31.09
N GLN A 105 -10.03 -12.25 -30.92
CA GLN A 105 -10.90 -12.37 -29.76
C GLN A 105 -10.10 -12.92 -28.58
N MET A 106 -9.85 -12.08 -27.58
CA MET A 106 -9.56 -12.54 -26.22
C MET A 106 -10.87 -12.66 -25.44
N PRO A 107 -11.06 -13.72 -24.62
CA PRO A 107 -12.30 -13.91 -23.89
C PRO A 107 -12.49 -12.78 -22.88
N LYS A 108 -13.67 -12.16 -22.91
CA LYS A 108 -14.11 -11.11 -21.99
C LYS A 108 -14.03 -11.62 -20.56
N GLY A 109 -12.93 -11.27 -19.89
CA GLY A 109 -12.77 -11.40 -18.44
C GLY A 109 -13.85 -10.57 -17.75
N GLN A 110 -14.71 -11.29 -17.06
CA GLN A 110 -15.72 -10.86 -16.11
C GLN A 110 -15.31 -9.58 -15.36
N LYS A 111 -16.20 -8.59 -15.37
CA LYS A 111 -16.08 -7.33 -14.64
C LYS A 111 -16.03 -7.64 -13.15
N ILE A 112 -14.83 -7.74 -12.56
CA ILE A 112 -14.66 -7.88 -11.12
C ILE A 112 -14.91 -6.49 -10.52
N SER A 113 -16.17 -6.23 -10.22
CA SER A 113 -16.57 -5.14 -9.35
C SER A 113 -16.02 -5.40 -7.93
N ASP A 114 -15.31 -4.41 -7.39
CA ASP A 114 -14.83 -4.27 -6.01
C ASP A 114 -13.52 -4.97 -5.61
N LEU A 115 -12.51 -4.94 -6.49
CA LEU A 115 -11.11 -5.12 -6.06
C LEU A 115 -10.65 -3.83 -5.38
N THR A 116 -10.81 -3.74 -4.06
CA THR A 116 -9.72 -3.13 -3.29
C THR A 116 -8.47 -3.90 -3.70
N GLU A 117 -7.49 -3.20 -4.28
CA GLU A 117 -6.22 -3.75 -4.76
C GLU A 117 -5.66 -4.67 -3.65
N LEU A 118 -5.81 -5.99 -3.80
CA LEU A 118 -5.38 -6.94 -2.77
C LEU A 118 -3.87 -6.91 -2.71
N GLU A 119 -3.34 -6.59 -1.53
CA GLU A 119 -1.90 -6.45 -1.35
C GLU A 119 -1.34 -7.64 -0.59
N PHE A 120 -0.14 -8.02 -0.97
CA PHE A 120 0.50 -9.23 -0.48
C PHE A 120 1.82 -8.88 0.21
N GLU A 121 2.19 -9.77 1.12
CA GLU A 121 3.53 -9.86 1.68
C GLU A 121 4.06 -11.27 1.45
N ALA A 122 5.37 -11.38 1.27
CA ALA A 122 6.05 -12.64 1.04
C ALA A 122 7.21 -12.83 2.01
N LYS A 123 7.38 -14.08 2.44
CA LYS A 123 8.43 -14.49 3.37
C LYS A 123 9.70 -14.81 2.60
N SER A 124 10.75 -14.04 2.81
CA SER A 124 12.05 -14.28 2.17
C SER A 124 12.71 -15.55 2.69
N SER A 125 13.33 -16.29 1.79
CA SER A 125 14.15 -17.46 2.12
C SER A 125 15.51 -17.10 2.70
N LYS A 126 16.00 -15.87 2.45
CA LYS A 126 17.35 -15.44 2.86
C LYS A 126 17.46 -15.12 4.35
N ASP A 127 16.43 -14.53 4.92
CA ASP A 127 16.44 -14.03 6.31
C ASP A 127 15.20 -14.42 7.12
N GLY A 128 14.22 -15.11 6.50
CA GLY A 128 12.99 -15.56 7.14
C GLY A 128 11.99 -14.44 7.45
N ALA A 129 12.23 -13.22 6.96
CA ALA A 129 11.40 -12.05 7.22
C ALA A 129 10.30 -11.86 6.19
N TRP A 130 9.27 -11.10 6.55
CA TRP A 130 8.18 -10.73 5.66
C TRP A 130 8.43 -9.35 5.04
N TYR A 131 8.18 -9.27 3.74
CA TYR A 131 8.34 -8.06 2.93
C TYR A 131 7.12 -7.87 2.04
N ASP A 132 6.79 -6.61 1.79
CA ASP A 132 5.71 -6.25 0.90
C ASP A 132 6.06 -6.64 -0.54
N VAL A 133 5.10 -7.27 -1.21
CA VAL A 133 5.20 -7.64 -2.62
C VAL A 133 4.86 -6.41 -3.46
N ASP A 134 5.76 -6.06 -4.36
CA ASP A 134 5.55 -5.05 -5.39
C ASP A 134 4.89 -5.70 -6.62
N ASN A 135 5.51 -6.77 -7.15
CA ASN A 135 5.06 -7.43 -8.37
C ASN A 135 5.24 -8.96 -8.31
N PHE A 136 4.29 -9.68 -8.93
CA PHE A 136 4.46 -11.09 -9.29
C PHE A 136 4.93 -11.18 -10.73
N LEU A 137 6.16 -11.63 -10.93
CA LEU A 137 6.84 -11.63 -12.24
C LEU A 137 6.59 -12.92 -13.04
N GLY A 138 6.28 -14.01 -12.35
CA GLY A 138 6.07 -15.31 -12.98
C GLY A 138 5.64 -16.38 -11.99
N HIS A 139 5.31 -17.56 -12.51
CA HIS A 139 4.96 -18.73 -11.72
C HIS A 139 5.63 -19.99 -12.28
N ARG A 140 5.84 -21.00 -11.44
CA ARG A 140 6.32 -22.32 -11.83
C ARG A 140 5.70 -23.40 -10.94
N PHE A 141 5.65 -24.61 -11.46
CA PHE A 141 5.30 -25.80 -10.71
C PHE A 141 6.54 -26.67 -10.58
N LEU A 142 6.81 -27.13 -9.36
CA LEU A 142 7.86 -28.11 -9.10
C LEU A 142 7.33 -29.52 -9.40
N ASP A 143 8.24 -30.47 -9.61
CA ASP A 143 7.87 -31.88 -9.82
C ASP A 143 7.11 -32.48 -8.62
N SER A 144 7.28 -31.87 -7.43
CA SER A 144 6.50 -32.20 -6.22
C SER A 144 5.01 -31.78 -6.30
N GLY A 145 4.61 -31.03 -7.33
CA GLY A 145 3.30 -30.41 -7.46
C GLY A 145 3.13 -29.11 -6.68
N GLU A 146 4.18 -28.62 -6.01
CA GLU A 146 4.16 -27.33 -5.33
C GLU A 146 4.24 -26.18 -6.33
N ALA A 147 3.45 -25.13 -6.08
CA ALA A 147 3.46 -23.91 -6.87
C ALA A 147 4.36 -22.84 -6.23
N GLU A 148 5.21 -22.22 -7.04
CA GLU A 148 6.03 -21.09 -6.66
C GLU A 148 5.77 -19.91 -7.60
N VAL A 149 5.91 -18.70 -7.07
CA VAL A 149 5.85 -17.46 -7.86
C VAL A 149 7.12 -16.65 -7.66
N LEU A 150 7.55 -15.98 -8.71
CA LEU A 150 8.68 -15.06 -8.67
C LEU A 150 8.18 -13.70 -8.20
N VAL A 151 8.71 -13.25 -7.08
CA VAL A 151 8.26 -12.04 -6.37
C VAL A 151 9.34 -10.97 -6.46
N ARG A 152 8.93 -9.73 -6.81
CA ARG A 152 9.69 -8.51 -6.55
C ARG A 152 9.19 -7.86 -5.28
N PHE A 153 10.10 -7.52 -4.38
CA PHE A 153 9.77 -6.86 -3.12
C PHE A 153 9.79 -5.33 -3.27
N VAL A 154 8.93 -4.64 -2.52
CA VAL A 154 8.92 -3.18 -2.48
C VAL A 154 10.27 -2.65 -1.99
N GLY A 155 10.86 -1.73 -2.76
CA GLY A 155 12.12 -1.07 -2.41
C GLY A 155 13.38 -1.87 -2.76
N PHE A 156 13.25 -3.00 -3.47
CA PHE A 156 14.37 -3.81 -3.93
C PHE A 156 14.37 -3.99 -5.46
N GLY A 157 15.56 -4.16 -6.04
CA GLY A 157 15.74 -4.37 -7.47
C GLY A 157 15.62 -5.84 -7.88
N ALA A 158 15.84 -6.10 -9.18
CA ALA A 158 15.73 -7.44 -9.77
C ALA A 158 16.72 -8.46 -9.18
N GLU A 159 17.82 -7.98 -8.61
CA GLU A 159 18.83 -8.78 -7.91
C GLU A 159 18.31 -9.44 -6.62
N GLU A 160 17.20 -8.94 -6.08
CA GLU A 160 16.56 -9.47 -4.87
C GLU A 160 15.28 -10.25 -5.15
N ASP A 161 14.92 -10.46 -6.42
CA ASP A 161 13.73 -11.24 -6.78
C ASP A 161 13.87 -12.70 -6.29
N GLU A 162 12.79 -13.27 -5.75
CA GLU A 162 12.79 -14.62 -5.18
C GLU A 162 11.64 -15.49 -5.67
N TRP A 163 11.94 -16.77 -5.91
CA TRP A 163 10.92 -17.81 -6.07
C TRP A 163 10.38 -18.21 -4.69
N ILE A 164 9.11 -17.92 -4.45
CA ILE A 164 8.44 -18.16 -3.17
C ILE A 164 7.31 -19.17 -3.33
N ASN A 165 7.28 -20.17 -2.45
CA ASN A 165 6.18 -21.13 -2.38
C ASN A 165 4.87 -20.44 -1.98
N VAL A 166 3.85 -20.59 -2.82
CA VAL A 166 2.57 -19.87 -2.67
C VAL A 166 1.87 -20.22 -1.36
N LYS A 167 1.91 -21.49 -0.94
CA LYS A 167 1.20 -21.94 0.28
C LYS A 167 1.92 -21.58 1.56
N LYS A 168 3.25 -21.49 1.53
CA LYS A 168 4.08 -21.35 2.74
C LYS A 168 4.60 -19.94 2.94
N GLY A 169 4.78 -19.18 1.87
CA GLY A 169 5.54 -17.93 1.89
C GLY A 169 4.78 -16.72 1.36
N ILE A 170 3.48 -16.83 1.05
CA ILE A 170 2.69 -15.71 0.53
C ILE A 170 1.39 -15.61 1.29
N ARG A 171 1.06 -14.39 1.72
CA ARG A 171 -0.23 -14.09 2.34
C ARG A 171 -0.66 -12.68 2.01
N GLN A 172 -1.94 -12.39 2.25
CA GLN A 172 -2.42 -11.02 2.24
C GLN A 172 -1.66 -10.20 3.29
N ARG A 173 -1.32 -8.96 2.97
CA ARG A 173 -0.57 -8.08 3.85
C ARG A 173 -1.22 -7.96 5.22
N SER A 174 -0.38 -7.99 6.25
CA SER A 174 -0.75 -7.75 7.64
C SER A 174 -1.34 -6.35 7.81
N VAL A 175 -2.44 -6.24 8.56
CA VAL A 175 -3.11 -4.96 8.80
C VAL A 175 -2.52 -4.28 10.04
N PRO A 176 -2.12 -2.98 9.96
CA PRO A 176 -1.69 -2.23 11.13
C PRO A 176 -2.76 -2.21 12.22
N LEU A 177 -2.35 -2.48 13.46
CA LEU A 177 -3.24 -2.44 14.61
C LEU A 177 -3.45 -1.00 15.09
N GLU A 178 -4.69 -0.52 15.01
CA GLU A 178 -5.01 0.81 15.53
C GLU A 178 -5.01 0.85 17.06
N SER A 179 -4.73 2.03 17.63
CA SER A 179 -4.66 2.18 19.10
C SER A 179 -5.96 1.81 19.83
N SER A 180 -7.11 2.00 19.18
CA SER A 180 -8.43 1.63 19.68
C SER A 180 -8.75 0.14 19.54
N GLU A 181 -7.91 -0.63 18.84
CA GLU A 181 -8.16 -2.04 18.51
C GLU A 181 -7.28 -2.99 19.32
N CYS A 182 -6.49 -2.45 20.25
CA CYS A 182 -5.54 -3.23 21.03
C CYS A 182 -6.22 -4.36 21.81
N ASP A 183 -7.47 -4.18 22.23
CA ASP A 183 -8.31 -5.12 22.96
C ASP A 183 -8.65 -6.38 22.15
N LYS A 184 -8.62 -6.28 20.81
CA LYS A 184 -8.85 -7.39 19.89
C LYS A 184 -7.74 -8.44 19.95
N VAL A 185 -6.50 -8.02 20.24
CA VAL A 185 -5.34 -8.93 20.33
C VAL A 185 -5.43 -9.81 21.59
N LYS A 186 -5.24 -11.12 21.43
CA LYS A 186 -5.27 -12.13 22.49
C LYS A 186 -3.94 -12.88 22.58
N VAL A 187 -3.71 -13.51 23.73
CA VAL A 187 -2.60 -14.45 23.89
C VAL A 187 -2.82 -15.62 22.93
N GLY A 188 -1.78 -16.00 22.20
CA GLY A 188 -1.81 -16.99 21.14
C GLY A 188 -1.99 -16.41 19.74
N ASP A 189 -2.33 -15.12 19.59
CA ASP A 189 -2.49 -14.52 18.27
C ASP A 189 -1.14 -14.43 17.52
N LEU A 190 -1.18 -14.70 16.22
CA LEU A 190 -0.08 -14.45 15.29
C LEU A 190 -0.05 -12.95 14.96
N VAL A 191 1.11 -12.33 15.14
CA VAL A 191 1.34 -10.93 14.85
C VAL A 191 2.61 -10.76 14.03
N LEU A 192 2.60 -9.79 13.11
CA LEU A 192 3.80 -9.38 12.39
C LEU A 192 4.50 -8.27 13.19
N CYS A 193 5.65 -8.61 13.78
CA CYS A 193 6.37 -7.73 14.70
C CYS A 193 7.56 -7.08 14.02
N PHE A 194 7.66 -5.76 14.18
CA PHE A 194 8.84 -4.99 13.83
C PHE A 194 9.95 -5.24 14.86
N GLN A 195 11.05 -5.85 14.43
CA GLN A 195 12.25 -6.04 15.24
C GLN A 195 13.32 -5.04 14.78
N GLU A 196 13.63 -4.06 15.64
CA GLU A 196 14.72 -3.11 15.43
C GLU A 196 15.97 -3.54 16.22
N ARG A 197 17.06 -3.78 15.50
CA ARG A 197 18.42 -4.01 16.02
C ARG A 197 19.32 -2.87 15.52
N ARG A 198 20.56 -2.80 16.01
CA ARG A 198 21.50 -1.69 15.70
C ARG A 198 21.59 -1.35 14.21
N ASP A 199 21.63 -2.38 13.35
CA ASP A 199 21.82 -2.20 11.91
C ASP A 199 20.62 -2.68 11.07
N GLN A 200 19.52 -3.08 11.71
CA GLN A 200 18.42 -3.80 11.04
C GLN A 200 17.04 -3.45 11.58
N ALA A 201 16.07 -3.42 10.68
CA ALA A 201 14.69 -3.05 10.94
C ALA A 201 13.79 -3.96 10.11
N ILE A 202 13.43 -5.12 10.66
CA ILE A 202 12.88 -6.26 9.91
C ILE A 202 11.55 -6.73 10.54
N TYR A 203 10.65 -7.28 9.73
CA TYR A 203 9.37 -7.81 10.18
C TYR A 203 9.39 -9.34 10.27
N TYR A 204 9.04 -9.88 11.43
CA TYR A 204 8.97 -11.31 11.69
C TYR A 204 7.62 -11.71 12.27
N ASP A 205 7.20 -12.94 11.98
CA ASP A 205 6.09 -13.55 12.70
C ASP A 205 6.49 -13.81 14.16
N ALA A 206 5.58 -13.45 15.06
CA ALA A 206 5.65 -13.78 16.47
C ALA A 206 4.26 -14.15 17.00
N HIS A 207 4.22 -14.88 18.11
CA HIS A 207 2.99 -15.14 18.84
C HIS A 207 2.96 -14.32 20.12
N VAL A 208 1.79 -13.78 20.45
CA VAL A 208 1.58 -13.09 21.72
C VAL A 208 1.57 -14.11 22.86
N ILE A 209 2.49 -14.00 23.81
CA ILE A 209 2.60 -14.90 24.97
C ILE A 209 2.06 -14.27 26.25
N GLY A 210 1.93 -12.95 26.29
CA GLY A 210 1.42 -12.23 27.46
C GLY A 210 0.92 -10.84 27.09
N ILE A 211 -0.07 -10.33 27.85
CA ILE A 211 -0.61 -8.99 27.63
C ILE A 211 -0.79 -8.29 28.97
N GLN A 212 -0.08 -7.18 29.18
CA GLN A 212 -0.33 -6.25 30.27
C GLN A 212 -1.17 -5.08 29.76
N ARG A 213 -2.47 -5.11 30.05
CA ARG A 213 -3.40 -4.03 29.71
C ARG A 213 -3.16 -2.80 30.59
N ARG A 214 -3.08 -1.62 29.98
CA ARG A 214 -2.92 -0.34 30.68
C ARG A 214 -4.03 0.62 30.27
N MET A 215 -4.39 1.56 31.15
CA MET A 215 -5.32 2.62 30.80
C MET A 215 -4.70 3.55 29.76
N HIS A 216 -5.43 3.78 28.67
CA HIS A 216 -5.06 4.71 27.62
C HIS A 216 -6.31 5.24 26.89
N ASP A 217 -6.12 6.29 26.10
CA ASP A 217 -7.20 6.96 25.37
C ASP A 217 -6.90 6.98 23.86
N ILE A 218 -7.66 7.79 23.13
CA ILE A 218 -7.53 7.95 21.67
C ILE A 218 -6.16 8.46 21.20
N ARG A 219 -5.29 8.93 22.12
CA ARG A 219 -3.94 9.42 21.77
C ARG A 219 -2.96 8.29 21.50
N GLY A 220 -3.22 7.08 21.97
CA GLY A 220 -2.35 5.93 21.69
C GLY A 220 -2.50 4.79 22.67
N CYS A 221 -2.27 3.56 22.21
CA CYS A 221 -2.21 2.37 23.06
C CYS A 221 -0.96 2.38 23.97
N ARG A 222 -1.14 2.02 25.24
CA ARG A 222 -0.04 1.85 26.22
C ARG A 222 0.08 0.42 26.75
N CYS A 223 -0.67 -0.53 26.19
CA CYS A 223 -0.58 -1.93 26.58
C CYS A 223 0.82 -2.47 26.26
N LEU A 224 1.32 -3.38 27.09
CA LEU A 224 2.52 -4.14 26.78
C LEU A 224 2.13 -5.53 26.30
N PHE A 225 2.69 -5.93 25.16
CA PHE A 225 2.49 -7.23 24.56
C PHE A 225 3.83 -7.97 24.62
N SER A 226 3.86 -9.04 25.39
CA SER A 226 5.00 -9.96 25.38
C SER A 226 4.82 -10.90 24.21
N ILE A 227 5.86 -11.05 23.40
CA ILE A 227 5.83 -11.84 22.17
C ILE A 227 6.95 -12.89 22.17
N ARG A 228 6.74 -13.97 21.42
CA ARG A 228 7.78 -14.95 21.10
C ARG A 228 7.92 -15.08 19.59
N TYR A 229 9.11 -14.82 19.06
CA TYR A 229 9.39 -14.89 17.64
C TYR A 229 9.42 -16.33 17.13
N ASN A 230 8.81 -16.57 15.96
CA ASN A 230 8.73 -17.92 15.39
C ASN A 230 10.06 -18.43 14.82
N HIS A 231 10.97 -17.52 14.44
CA HIS A 231 12.21 -17.88 13.75
C HIS A 231 13.32 -18.36 14.69
N ASP A 232 13.38 -17.83 15.92
CA ASP A 232 14.45 -18.15 16.88
C ASP A 232 13.96 -18.42 18.32
N ASN A 233 12.64 -18.39 18.55
CA ASN A 233 12.00 -18.55 19.86
C ASN A 233 12.42 -17.50 20.91
N THR A 234 13.03 -16.40 20.50
CA THR A 234 13.36 -15.30 21.43
C THR A 234 12.09 -14.58 21.86
N GLU A 235 12.11 -14.06 23.09
CA GLU A 235 11.00 -13.32 23.70
C GLU A 235 11.36 -11.85 23.87
N ALA A 236 10.36 -10.97 23.73
CA ALA A 236 10.48 -9.52 23.89
C ALA A 236 9.25 -8.92 24.59
#